data_AF-A0A2S6TVU0-F1
#
_entry.id   AF-A0A2S6TVU0-F1
#
_cell.length_a   1.000
_cell.length_b   1.000
_cell.length_c   1.000
_cell.angle_alpha   90.00
_cell.angle_beta   90.00
_cell.angle_gamma   90.00
#
_symmetry.space_group_name_H-M   'P 1'
#
loop_
_entity.id
_entity.type
_entity.pdbx_description
1 polymer ?
#
loop_
_entity_poly.entity_id
_entity_poly.type
_entity_poly.pdbx_seq_one_letter_code
_entity_poly.pdbx_strand_id
1 'polypeptide(L)'
;MNTNQINPERLRKVLALVDSDKEGEALAAFQMAKRLLAKGGMSFRDIIDIDLEPPGPAPKNDASRLIWDVIMFRQRISALLAEIEQKSHALRDHENAVMDLAGQVLTLHDSLYQKSYKVGFAPR
;
A
#
# COMPACT_ATOMS: atom_id res chain seq x y z
N MET A 1 23.74 30.61 13.72
CA MET A 1 22.99 29.37 13.46
C MET A 1 22.58 29.39 11.98
N ASN A 2 23.20 28.56 11.14
CA ASN A 2 23.05 28.63 9.67
C ASN A 2 21.87 27.76 9.23
N THR A 3 20.86 28.37 8.62
CA THR A 3 19.66 27.73 8.07
C THR A 3 19.99 26.97 6.78
N ASN A 4 20.59 25.78 6.89
CA ASN A 4 20.79 24.84 5.78
C ASN A 4 19.52 23.98 5.56
N GLN A 5 18.36 24.62 5.41
CA GLN A 5 17.14 23.93 5.00
C GLN A 5 17.15 23.77 3.47
N ILE A 6 17.02 22.53 3.00
CA ILE A 6 16.72 22.25 1.59
C ILE A 6 15.43 23.01 1.26
N ASN A 7 15.46 23.89 0.26
CA ASN A 7 14.24 24.49 -0.27
C ASN A 7 13.62 23.50 -1.28
N PRO A 8 12.53 22.79 -0.94
CA PRO A 8 11.97 21.73 -1.76
C PRO A 8 11.45 22.26 -3.11
N GLU A 9 10.90 23.47 -3.14
CA GLU A 9 10.44 24.12 -4.37
C GLU A 9 11.59 24.41 -5.34
N ARG A 10 12.75 24.80 -4.80
CA ARG A 10 13.94 25.04 -5.61
C ARG A 10 14.49 23.73 -6.18
N LEU A 11 14.52 22.67 -5.39
CA LEU A 11 14.96 21.35 -5.84
C LEU A 11 14.03 20.79 -6.93
N ARG A 12 12.71 20.90 -6.74
CA ARG A 12 11.70 20.48 -7.74
C ARG A 12 11.89 21.18 -9.09
N LYS A 13 12.10 22.51 -9.08
CA LYS A 13 12.36 23.29 -10.30
C LYS A 13 13.64 22.85 -11.02
N VAL A 14 14.70 22.55 -10.27
CA VAL A 14 15.96 22.09 -10.85
C VAL A 14 15.84 20.68 -11.40
N LEU A 15 15.14 19.77 -10.71
CA LEU A 15 14.90 18.42 -11.20
C LEU A 15 14.05 18.39 -12.48
N ALA A 16 13.08 19.31 -12.62
CA ALA A 16 12.30 19.44 -13.85
C ALA A 16 13.14 19.84 -15.07
N LEU A 17 14.34 20.41 -14.88
CA LEU A 17 15.27 20.76 -15.95
C LEU A 17 16.20 19.60 -16.35
N VAL A 18 16.19 18.49 -15.59
CA VAL A 18 16.98 17.30 -15.92
C VAL A 18 16.43 16.59 -17.16
N ASP A 19 15.12 16.72 -17.44
CA ASP A 19 14.47 16.18 -18.63
C ASP A 19 14.58 17.10 -19.86
N SER A 20 15.46 18.10 -19.84
CA SER A 20 15.68 19.00 -20.97
C SER A 20 16.41 18.29 -22.11
N ASP A 21 15.96 18.47 -23.35
CA ASP A 21 16.60 17.95 -24.58
C ASP A 21 18.01 18.52 -24.82
N LYS A 22 18.41 19.53 -24.04
CA LYS A 22 19.75 20.11 -24.07
C LYS A 22 20.62 19.46 -23.00
N GLU A 23 21.50 18.55 -23.41
CA GLU A 23 22.43 17.83 -22.54
C GLU A 23 23.19 18.75 -21.56
N GLY A 24 23.63 19.93 -22.01
CA GLY A 24 24.34 20.89 -21.15
C GLY A 24 23.49 21.48 -20.03
N GLU A 25 22.19 21.71 -20.28
CA GLU A 25 21.25 22.20 -19.27
C GLU A 25 20.85 21.08 -18.30
N ALA A 26 20.58 19.88 -18.82
CA ALA A 26 20.27 18.70 -18.01
C ALA A 26 21.41 18.33 -17.05
N LEU A 27 22.66 18.38 -17.53
CA LEU A 27 23.83 18.10 -16.70
C LEU A 27 24.05 19.16 -15.61
N ALA A 28 23.88 20.44 -15.96
CA ALA A 28 23.99 21.53 -15.00
C ALA A 28 22.90 21.45 -13.93
N ALA A 29 21.67 21.12 -14.34
CA ALA A 29 20.54 20.88 -13.45
C ALA A 29 20.82 19.71 -12.49
N PHE A 30 21.32 18.59 -13.00
CA PHE A 30 21.65 17.42 -12.20
C PHE A 30 22.76 17.71 -11.16
N GLN A 31 23.82 18.41 -11.57
CA GLN A 31 24.89 18.85 -10.66
C GLN A 31 24.37 19.82 -9.60
N MET A 32 23.44 20.70 -9.96
CA MET A 32 22.84 21.66 -9.03
C MET A 32 21.90 20.98 -8.03
N ALA A 33 21.12 19.99 -8.47
CA ALA A 33 20.32 19.14 -7.60
C ALA A 33 21.21 18.39 -6.60
N LYS A 34 22.33 17.81 -7.06
CA LYS A 34 23.33 17.16 -6.19
C LYS A 34 23.85 18.11 -5.09
N ARG A 35 24.19 19.35 -5.46
CA ARG A 35 24.67 20.37 -4.50
C ARG A 35 23.60 20.80 -3.52
N LEU A 36 22.35 20.91 -3.96
CA LEU A 36 21.22 21.27 -3.09
C LEU A 36 20.92 20.19 -2.07
N LEU A 37 20.95 18.92 -2.49
CA LEU A 37 20.81 17.76 -1.60
C LEU A 37 21.96 17.70 -0.58
N ALA A 38 23.20 17.85 -1.05
CA ALA A 38 24.38 17.86 -0.18
C ALA A 38 24.33 18.96 0.89
N LYS A 39 23.74 20.13 0.58
CA LYS A 39 23.54 21.21 1.56
C LYS A 39 22.59 20.83 2.69
N GLY A 40 21.65 19.92 2.45
CA GLY A 40 20.80 19.33 3.49
C GLY A 40 21.31 18.03 4.06
N GLY A 41 22.56 17.64 3.76
CA GLY A 41 23.16 16.41 4.25
C GLY A 41 22.59 15.13 3.64
N MET A 42 21.97 15.21 2.46
CA MET A 42 21.38 14.07 1.75
C MET A 42 22.09 13.85 0.41
N SER A 43 22.20 12.60 -0.02
CA SER A 43 22.72 12.20 -1.32
C SER A 43 21.63 11.56 -2.18
N PHE A 44 21.83 11.50 -3.49
CA PHE A 44 20.91 10.76 -4.38
C PHE A 44 20.83 9.27 -4.02
N ARG A 45 21.90 8.71 -3.44
CA ARG A 45 21.91 7.33 -2.97
C ARG A 45 20.94 7.15 -1.81
N ASP A 46 20.95 8.08 -0.86
CA ASP A 46 19.97 8.08 0.25
C ASP A 46 18.53 8.22 -0.23
N ILE A 47 18.29 8.82 -1.41
CA ILE A 47 16.96 8.92 -2.03
C ILE A 47 16.54 7.60 -2.68
N ILE A 48 17.47 6.92 -3.34
CA ILE A 48 17.19 5.65 -4.02
C ILE A 48 17.06 4.52 -2.99
N ASP A 49 17.88 4.55 -1.94
CA ASP A 49 17.84 3.56 -0.85
C ASP A 49 16.54 3.70 0.00
N ILE A 50 15.85 4.85 -0.04
CA ILE A 50 14.50 5.02 0.55
C ILE A 50 13.45 4.11 -0.11
N ASP A 51 13.56 3.87 -1.42
CA ASP A 51 12.61 3.03 -2.17
C ASP A 51 13.11 1.58 -2.33
N LEU A 52 14.41 1.32 -2.15
CA LEU A 52 15.01 0.00 -2.41
C LEU A 52 15.45 -0.82 -1.19
N GLU A 53 15.65 -0.24 0.01
CA GLU A 53 16.13 -1.03 1.15
C GLU A 53 15.02 -1.46 2.13
N PRO A 54 15.07 -2.74 2.61
CA PRO A 54 14.36 -3.13 3.82
C PRO A 54 14.90 -2.32 5.01
N PRO A 55 14.09 -2.05 6.05
CA PRO A 55 14.33 -0.95 6.96
C PRO A 55 15.63 -1.14 7.75
N GLY A 56 16.66 -0.38 7.39
CA GLY A 56 17.85 -0.16 8.20
C GLY A 56 17.55 0.57 9.51
N PRO A 57 18.54 0.78 10.38
CA PRO A 57 18.34 1.47 11.65
C PRO A 57 17.89 2.92 11.45
N ALA A 58 16.92 3.36 12.25
CA ALA A 58 16.34 4.69 12.14
C ALA A 58 17.43 5.79 12.18
N PRO A 59 17.38 6.78 11.25
CA PRO A 59 18.37 7.84 11.19
C PRO A 59 18.35 8.70 12.47
N LYS A 60 19.54 9.19 12.86
CA LYS A 60 19.75 9.93 14.13
C LYS A 60 19.35 11.40 14.09
N ASN A 61 19.14 11.97 12.90
CA ASN A 61 18.72 13.36 12.73
C ASN A 61 17.19 13.44 12.75
N ASP A 62 16.63 14.37 13.53
CA ASP A 62 15.19 14.58 13.70
C ASP A 62 14.44 14.76 12.36
N ALA A 63 15.00 15.52 11.42
CA ALA A 63 14.35 15.73 10.12
C ALA A 63 14.31 14.43 9.28
N SER A 64 15.40 13.68 9.29
CA SER A 64 15.49 12.38 8.61
C SER A 64 14.64 11.31 9.30
N ARG A 65 14.49 11.41 10.63
CA ARG A 65 13.66 10.49 11.43
C ARG A 65 12.17 10.71 11.18
N LEU A 66 11.72 11.95 11.02
CA LEU A 66 10.34 12.23 10.62
C LEU A 66 10.03 11.68 9.23
N ILE A 67 10.97 11.82 8.28
CA ILE A 67 10.83 11.27 6.93
C ILE A 67 10.77 9.73 7.00
N TRP A 68 11.65 9.13 7.80
CA TRP A 68 11.66 7.69 8.07
C TRP A 68 10.33 7.19 8.64
N ASP A 69 9.81 7.85 9.68
CA ASP A 69 8.54 7.48 10.31
C ASP A 69 7.38 7.58 9.32
N VAL A 70 7.34 8.63 8.48
CA VAL A 70 6.33 8.76 7.42
C VAL A 70 6.40 7.63 6.40
N ILE A 71 7.60 7.20 6.00
CA ILE A 71 7.78 6.05 5.09
C ILE A 71 7.29 4.77 5.74
N MET A 72 7.70 4.51 6.99
CA MET A 72 7.28 3.33 7.75
C MET A 72 5.76 3.29 7.95
N PHE A 73 5.14 4.43 8.28
CA PHE A 73 3.70 4.52 8.40
C PHE A 73 2.99 4.28 7.07
N ARG A 74 3.50 4.81 5.95
CA ARG A 74 2.93 4.54 4.62
C ARG A 74 2.99 3.05 4.28
N GLN A 75 4.14 2.40 4.50
CA GLN A 75 4.27 0.96 4.27
C GLN A 75 3.30 0.16 5.15
N ARG A 76 3.17 0.54 6.43
CA ARG A 76 2.25 -0.13 7.35
C ARG A 76 0.78 0.05 6.95
N ILE A 77 0.40 1.25 6.50
CA ILE A 77 -0.95 1.53 6.00
C ILE A 77 -1.25 0.67 4.77
N SER A 78 -0.33 0.59 3.80
CA SER A 78 -0.50 -0.23 2.60
C SER A 78 -0.66 -1.72 2.94
N ALA A 79 0.14 -2.24 3.87
CA ALA A 79 0.02 -3.63 4.32
C ALA A 79 -1.32 -3.91 5.00
N LEU A 80 -1.79 -2.99 5.85
CA LEU A 80 -3.08 -3.12 6.53
C LEU A 80 -4.26 -3.04 5.54
N LEU A 81 -4.17 -2.18 4.52
CA LEU A 81 -5.19 -2.11 3.47
C LEU A 81 -5.29 -3.42 2.69
N ALA A 82 -4.15 -4.01 2.31
CA ALA A 82 -4.13 -5.31 1.65
C ALA A 82 -4.73 -6.43 2.54
N GLU A 83 -4.43 -6.40 3.84
CA GLU A 83 -5.02 -7.37 4.79
C GLU A 83 -6.54 -7.19 4.93
N ILE A 84 -7.04 -5.95 4.96
CA ILE A 84 -8.47 -5.65 5.00
C ILE A 84 -9.16 -6.16 3.73
N GLU A 85 -8.56 -5.91 2.56
CA GLU A 85 -9.09 -6.37 1.28
C GLU A 85 -9.17 -7.90 1.22
N GLN A 86 -8.10 -8.59 1.63
CA GLN A 86 -8.06 -10.04 1.73
C GLN A 86 -9.14 -10.59 2.67
N LYS A 87 -9.27 -10.01 3.87
CA LYS A 87 -10.30 -10.44 4.84
C LYS A 87 -11.72 -10.17 4.36
N SER A 88 -11.93 -9.05 3.68
CA SER A 88 -13.23 -8.72 3.08
C SER A 88 -13.63 -9.75 2.02
N HIS A 89 -12.69 -10.16 1.16
CA HIS A 89 -12.93 -11.23 0.18
C HIS A 89 -13.25 -12.55 0.86
N ALA A 90 -12.46 -12.96 1.85
CA ALA A 90 -12.70 -14.19 2.60
C ALA A 90 -14.07 -14.19 3.28
N LEU A 91 -14.49 -13.05 3.87
CA LEU A 91 -15.80 -12.91 4.49
C LEU A 91 -16.92 -13.10 3.46
N ARG A 92 -16.78 -12.51 2.29
CA ARG A 92 -17.77 -12.63 1.20
C ARG A 92 -17.90 -14.07 0.70
N ASP A 93 -16.79 -14.79 0.59
CA ASP A 93 -16.82 -16.22 0.23
C ASP A 93 -17.54 -17.04 1.30
N HIS A 94 -17.32 -16.73 2.58
CA HIS A 94 -18.02 -17.39 3.68
C HIS A 94 -19.52 -17.08 3.66
N GLU A 95 -19.91 -15.83 3.41
CA GLU A 95 -21.33 -15.44 3.28
C GLU A 95 -22.03 -16.22 2.15
N ASN A 96 -21.37 -16.36 1.00
CA ASN A 96 -21.90 -17.16 -0.11
C ASN A 96 -22.06 -18.64 0.29
N ALA A 97 -21.06 -19.24 0.94
CA ALA A 97 -21.12 -20.62 1.39
C ALA A 97 -22.25 -20.86 2.40
N VAL A 98 -22.50 -19.90 3.30
CA VAL A 98 -23.61 -19.95 4.26
C VAL A 98 -24.96 -19.88 3.55
N MET A 99 -25.10 -19.00 2.54
CA MET A 99 -26.32 -18.91 1.75
C MET A 99 -26.60 -20.20 0.96
N ASP A 100 -25.57 -20.80 0.37
CA ASP A 100 -25.69 -22.08 -0.34
C ASP A 100 -26.13 -23.20 0.61
N LEU A 101 -25.52 -23.28 1.80
CA LEU A 101 -25.89 -24.27 2.81
C LEU A 101 -27.35 -24.07 3.27
N ALA A 102 -27.78 -22.83 3.50
CA ALA A 102 -29.16 -22.52 3.87
C ALA A 102 -30.15 -22.99 2.78
N GLY A 103 -29.82 -22.77 1.50
CA GLY A 103 -30.60 -23.26 0.37
C GLY A 103 -30.68 -24.79 0.30
N GLN A 104 -29.58 -25.49 0.58
CA GLN A 104 -29.57 -26.96 0.66
C GLN A 104 -30.43 -27.47 1.82
N VAL A 105 -30.37 -26.84 2.99
CA VAL A 105 -31.18 -27.22 4.16
C VAL A 105 -32.67 -27.05 3.88
N LEU A 106 -33.08 -25.94 3.24
CA LEU A 106 -34.46 -25.71 2.83
C LEU A 106 -34.94 -26.78 1.84
N THR A 107 -34.12 -27.08 0.83
CA THR A 107 -34.45 -28.12 -0.17
C THR A 107 -34.60 -29.50 0.48
N LEU A 108 -33.71 -29.83 1.44
CA LEU A 108 -33.78 -31.09 2.18
C LEU A 108 -35.04 -31.15 3.06
N HIS A 109 -35.37 -30.06 3.75
CA HIS A 109 -36.57 -29.93 4.56
C HIS A 109 -37.82 -30.20 3.71
N ASP A 110 -37.94 -29.54 2.56
CA ASP A 110 -39.11 -29.70 1.66
C ASP A 110 -39.22 -31.13 1.12
N SER A 111 -38.09 -31.75 0.75
CA SER A 111 -38.03 -33.15 0.33
C SER A 111 -38.47 -34.11 1.44
N LEU A 112 -38.03 -33.89 2.68
CA LEU A 112 -38.44 -34.69 3.84
C LEU A 112 -39.92 -34.52 4.16
N TYR A 113 -40.45 -33.30 4.09
CA TYR A 113 -41.89 -33.04 4.22
C TYR A 113 -42.68 -33.75 3.11
N GLN A 114 -42.27 -33.65 1.86
CA GLN A 114 -42.98 -34.30 0.76
C GLN A 114 -42.94 -35.84 0.87
N LYS A 115 -41.83 -36.40 1.38
CA LYS A 115 -41.69 -37.83 1.63
C LYS A 115 -42.56 -38.31 2.79
N SER A 116 -42.70 -37.53 3.88
CA SER A 116 -43.55 -37.90 5.01
C SER A 116 -45.03 -37.97 4.62
N TYR A 117 -45.52 -37.05 3.78
CA TYR A 117 -46.88 -37.11 3.23
C TYR A 117 -47.11 -38.35 2.34
N LYS A 118 -46.12 -38.77 1.55
CA LYS A 118 -46.24 -39.98 0.71
C LYS A 118 -46.26 -41.28 1.51
N VAL A 119 -45.60 -41.34 2.67
CA VAL A 119 -45.58 -42.53 3.54
C VAL A 119 -46.82 -42.59 4.44
N GLY A 120 -47.41 -41.45 4.82
CA GLY A 120 -48.65 -41.39 5.60
C GLY A 120 -49.94 -41.78 4.84
N PHE A 121 -49.88 -41.90 3.51
CA PHE A 121 -50.98 -42.27 2.62
C PHE A 121 -50.79 -43.64 1.97
N ALA A 122 -50.29 -44.63 2.71
CA ALA A 122 -50.39 -46.04 2.32
C ALA A 122 -51.71 -46.61 2.89
N PRO A 123 -52.82 -46.66 2.13
CA PRO A 123 -53.99 -47.40 2.57
C PRO A 123 -53.61 -48.89 2.66
N ARG A 124 -53.95 -49.51 3.80
CA ARG A 124 -53.91 -50.97 3.97
C ARG A 124 -54.96 -51.64 3.09
#